data_AF-A0A514BVB2-F1
#
_entry.id   AF-A0A514BVB2-F1
#
_cell.length_a   1.000
_cell.length_b   1.000
_cell.length_c   1.000
_cell.angle_alpha   90.00
_cell.angle_beta   90.00
_cell.angle_gamma   90.00
#
_symmetry.space_group_name_H-M   'P 1'
#
loop_
_entity.id
_entity.type
_entity.pdbx_description
1 polymer ?
#
loop_
_entity_poly.entity_id
_entity_poly.type
_entity_poly.pdbx_seq_one_letter_code
_entity_poly.pdbx_strand_id
1 'polypeptide(L)'
;MSARDARNLPPAPAALAAFMRGVERRAAIFAELQAGDADAGDAAVESALYLFRDEAGRLPMNEWPPCFWALLMAQPALQRHAGVAIPLEATDRLAELGHGPRAALLLQLAAGLDEAGAARAMGVAPAGYSLAIEQALTAAAGGLPALQAWRQLREQVQRRIRSLPVPRLSRLARVREAALRGDVPVALEGTEELRPRPRGLRRRGLLALLWLLLAGCVLAFAATFWWPFPGFNPFINPFDWGSSSSVRASRDTGQVMIEPLPTIGPPAQRYDPVTALITHPDFERLADPGLAAVADELALYSWLVADGAGTPDPMLPVLEDAGDGEEAEMETGDAP
;
A
#
# COMPACT_ATOMS: atom_id res chain seq x y z
N MET A 1 -7.29 -35.18 16.37
CA MET A 1 -8.51 -34.98 17.17
C MET A 1 -9.69 -35.49 16.38
N SER A 2 -10.50 -36.38 16.96
CA SER A 2 -11.46 -37.20 16.21
C SER A 2 -12.75 -36.42 15.96
N ALA A 3 -13.49 -36.71 14.88
CA ALA A 3 -14.78 -36.08 14.51
C ALA A 3 -15.91 -36.16 15.58
N ARG A 4 -15.63 -36.73 16.75
CA ARG A 4 -16.46 -36.68 17.95
C ARG A 4 -16.20 -35.43 18.82
N ASP A 5 -15.00 -34.86 18.80
CA ASP A 5 -14.64 -33.70 19.62
C ASP A 5 -15.25 -32.40 19.07
N ALA A 6 -15.50 -32.31 17.76
CA ALA A 6 -16.15 -31.17 17.12
C ALA A 6 -17.62 -30.96 17.56
N ARG A 7 -18.27 -31.99 18.12
CA ARG A 7 -19.69 -31.96 18.49
C ARG A 7 -19.99 -31.37 19.87
N ASN A 8 -18.97 -31.00 20.65
CA ASN A 8 -19.14 -30.47 22.00
C ASN A 8 -18.43 -29.12 22.19
N LEU A 9 -18.51 -28.21 21.21
CA LEU A 9 -18.20 -26.82 21.52
C LEU A 9 -19.27 -26.25 22.46
N PRO A 10 -18.87 -25.48 23.51
CA PRO A 10 -19.84 -24.81 24.37
C PRO A 10 -20.76 -23.90 23.54
N PRO A 11 -22.00 -23.68 24.00
CA PRO A 11 -22.92 -22.79 23.31
C PRO A 11 -22.31 -21.40 23.17
N ALA A 12 -22.41 -20.82 21.98
CA ALA A 12 -21.84 -19.52 21.70
C ALA A 12 -22.43 -18.43 22.64
N PRO A 13 -21.60 -17.51 23.17
CA PRO A 13 -22.09 -16.42 24.00
C PRO A 13 -23.15 -15.57 23.27
N ALA A 14 -24.17 -15.10 23.99
CA ALA A 14 -25.21 -14.25 23.41
C ALA A 14 -24.65 -12.96 22.79
N ALA A 15 -23.57 -12.42 23.39
CA ALA A 15 -22.85 -11.26 22.85
C ALA A 15 -22.27 -11.52 21.45
N LEU A 16 -21.69 -12.71 21.22
CA LEU A 16 -21.17 -13.11 19.91
C LEU A 16 -22.30 -13.19 18.88
N ALA A 17 -23.43 -13.80 19.26
CA ALA A 17 -24.59 -13.90 18.39
C ALA A 17 -25.19 -12.53 18.01
N ALA A 18 -25.19 -11.57 18.96
CA ALA A 18 -25.63 -10.20 18.74
C ALA A 18 -24.66 -9.43 17.83
N PHE A 19 -23.35 -9.57 18.05
CA PHE A 19 -22.33 -8.98 17.20
C PHE A 19 -22.44 -9.48 15.75
N MET A 20 -22.46 -10.81 15.53
CA MET A 20 -22.55 -11.40 14.19
C MET A 20 -23.82 -10.92 13.45
N ARG A 21 -24.96 -10.84 14.16
CA ARG A 21 -26.21 -10.29 13.61
C ARG A 21 -26.08 -8.81 13.22
N GLY A 22 -25.34 -8.03 14.00
CA GLY A 22 -25.12 -6.60 13.74
C GLY A 22 -24.15 -6.30 12.59
N VAL A 23 -23.25 -7.23 12.24
CA VAL A 23 -22.31 -7.06 11.12
C VAL A 23 -22.81 -7.66 9.81
N GLU A 24 -23.73 -8.62 9.86
CA GLU A 24 -24.21 -9.41 8.71
C GLU A 24 -24.56 -8.58 7.46
N ARG A 25 -25.43 -7.56 7.61
CA ARG A 25 -25.83 -6.71 6.48
C ARG A 25 -24.67 -5.91 5.89
N ARG A 26 -23.80 -5.39 6.76
CA ARG A 26 -22.65 -4.58 6.36
C ARG A 26 -21.61 -5.45 5.67
N ALA A 27 -21.37 -6.66 6.19
CA ALA A 27 -20.44 -7.62 5.64
C ALA A 27 -20.85 -8.06 4.24
N ALA A 28 -22.15 -8.33 4.03
CA ALA A 28 -22.69 -8.72 2.72
C ALA A 28 -22.49 -7.63 1.65
N ILE A 29 -22.77 -6.36 1.99
CA ILE A 29 -22.58 -5.25 1.06
C ILE A 29 -21.10 -4.94 0.85
N PHE A 30 -20.28 -4.95 1.91
CA PHE A 30 -18.84 -4.82 1.79
C PHE A 30 -18.26 -5.86 0.81
N ALA A 31 -18.63 -7.13 1.00
CA ALA A 31 -18.12 -8.24 0.20
C ALA A 31 -18.63 -8.19 -1.25
N GLU A 32 -19.90 -7.85 -1.48
CA GLU A 32 -20.47 -7.63 -2.83
C GLU A 32 -19.72 -6.52 -3.57
N LEU A 33 -19.50 -5.37 -2.92
CA LEU A 33 -18.84 -4.22 -3.53
C LEU A 33 -17.34 -4.44 -3.75
N GLN A 34 -16.69 -5.20 -2.88
CA GLN A 34 -15.28 -5.53 -3.03
C GLN A 34 -15.04 -6.58 -4.12
N ALA A 35 -15.85 -7.65 -4.14
CA ALA A 35 -15.74 -8.74 -5.12
C ALA A 35 -16.37 -8.42 -6.48
N GLY A 36 -17.32 -7.48 -6.53
CA GLY A 36 -18.12 -7.19 -7.71
C GLY A 36 -19.22 -8.22 -8.02
N ASP A 37 -19.46 -9.16 -7.11
CA ASP A 37 -20.40 -10.27 -7.25
C ASP A 37 -21.02 -10.58 -5.88
N ALA A 38 -22.36 -10.64 -5.81
CA ALA A 38 -23.09 -10.86 -4.57
C ALA A 38 -22.96 -12.29 -4.03
N ASP A 39 -22.93 -13.30 -4.89
CA ASP A 39 -22.81 -14.70 -4.49
C ASP A 39 -21.39 -15.01 -4.02
N ALA A 40 -20.37 -14.49 -4.73
CA ALA A 40 -18.99 -14.59 -4.30
C ALA A 40 -18.75 -13.85 -2.97
N GLY A 41 -19.40 -12.70 -2.78
CA GLY A 41 -19.38 -11.94 -1.54
C GLY A 41 -20.03 -12.70 -0.38
N ASP A 42 -21.20 -13.29 -0.60
CA ASP A 42 -21.91 -14.07 0.44
C ASP A 42 -21.11 -15.30 0.88
N ALA A 43 -20.45 -16.00 -0.05
CA ALA A 43 -19.57 -17.12 0.28
C ALA A 43 -18.34 -16.70 1.10
N ALA A 44 -17.81 -15.49 0.86
CA ALA A 44 -16.73 -14.92 1.67
C ALA A 44 -17.22 -14.57 3.08
N VAL A 45 -18.41 -13.99 3.21
CA VAL A 45 -19.02 -13.70 4.53
C VAL A 45 -19.29 -14.98 5.30
N GLU A 46 -19.82 -16.02 4.66
CA GLU A 46 -20.00 -17.34 5.27
C GLU A 46 -18.70 -17.86 5.86
N SER A 47 -17.63 -17.91 5.05
CA SER A 47 -16.32 -18.36 5.49
C SER A 47 -15.77 -17.53 6.66
N ALA A 48 -15.93 -16.20 6.61
CA ALA A 48 -15.51 -15.30 7.68
C ALA A 48 -16.29 -15.51 8.98
N LEU A 49 -17.60 -15.78 8.93
CA LEU A 49 -18.43 -16.06 10.12
C LEU A 49 -17.96 -17.33 10.83
N TYR A 50 -17.59 -18.37 10.09
CA TYR A 50 -17.08 -19.61 10.67
C TYR A 50 -15.70 -19.42 11.29
N LEU A 51 -14.77 -18.73 10.60
CA LEU A 51 -13.44 -18.44 11.15
C LEU A 51 -13.52 -17.54 12.39
N PHE A 52 -14.38 -16.53 12.35
CA PHE A 52 -14.52 -15.55 13.43
C PHE A 52 -15.05 -16.19 14.72
N ARG A 53 -15.89 -17.23 14.64
CA ARG A 53 -16.35 -17.93 15.84
C ARG A 53 -15.20 -18.46 16.69
N ASP A 54 -14.20 -19.07 16.05
CA ASP A 54 -13.07 -19.65 16.78
C ASP A 54 -12.20 -18.55 17.40
N GLU A 55 -11.99 -17.47 16.64
CA GLU A 55 -11.12 -16.37 17.07
C GLU A 55 -11.76 -15.50 18.15
N ALA A 56 -13.08 -15.29 18.11
CA ALA A 56 -13.80 -14.47 19.09
C ALA A 56 -13.69 -14.99 20.52
N GLY A 57 -13.42 -16.28 20.72
CA GLY A 57 -13.19 -16.86 22.05
C GLY A 57 -11.87 -16.46 22.70
N ARG A 58 -10.90 -15.99 21.91
CA ARG A 58 -9.55 -15.60 22.36
C ARG A 58 -9.39 -14.09 22.53
N LEU A 59 -10.29 -13.32 21.94
CA LEU A 59 -10.19 -11.86 21.86
C LEU A 59 -11.20 -11.16 22.78
N PRO A 60 -10.82 -10.02 23.37
CA PRO A 60 -11.77 -9.16 24.08
C PRO A 60 -12.78 -8.53 23.09
N MET A 61 -13.97 -8.20 23.59
CA MET A 61 -15.11 -7.79 22.75
C MET A 61 -14.84 -6.52 21.91
N ASN A 62 -13.95 -5.63 22.35
CA ASN A 62 -13.54 -4.43 21.62
C ASN A 62 -12.66 -4.75 20.39
N GLU A 63 -12.02 -5.92 20.34
CA GLU A 63 -11.17 -6.36 19.22
C GLU A 63 -11.94 -7.16 18.17
N TRP A 64 -13.19 -7.52 18.46
CA TRP A 64 -14.04 -8.29 17.55
C TRP A 64 -14.28 -7.61 16.21
N PRO A 65 -14.61 -6.30 16.11
CA PRO A 65 -14.86 -5.68 14.81
C PRO A 65 -13.62 -5.72 13.89
N PRO A 66 -12.44 -5.19 14.27
CA PRO A 66 -11.26 -5.24 13.40
C PRO A 66 -10.87 -6.67 13.00
N CYS A 67 -10.95 -7.63 13.93
CA CYS A 67 -10.67 -9.04 13.66
C CYS A 67 -11.61 -9.61 12.60
N PHE A 68 -12.93 -9.41 12.75
CA PHE A 68 -13.92 -9.90 11.78
C PHE A 68 -13.66 -9.34 10.38
N TRP A 69 -13.39 -8.04 10.26
CA TRP A 69 -13.13 -7.40 8.98
C TRP A 69 -11.80 -7.85 8.35
N ALA A 70 -10.77 -8.10 9.16
CA ALA A 70 -9.53 -8.72 8.70
C ALA A 70 -9.76 -10.12 8.13
N LEU A 71 -10.51 -10.98 8.83
CA LEU A 71 -10.87 -12.32 8.37
C LEU A 71 -11.70 -12.29 7.08
N LEU A 72 -12.58 -11.30 6.93
CA LEU A 72 -13.36 -11.12 5.72
C LEU A 72 -12.47 -10.70 4.53
N MET A 73 -11.57 -9.73 4.71
CA MET A 73 -10.67 -9.29 3.65
C MET A 73 -9.60 -10.34 3.28
N ALA A 74 -9.25 -11.22 4.21
CA ALA A 74 -8.37 -12.36 3.95
C ALA A 74 -9.00 -13.39 2.99
N GLN A 75 -10.30 -13.31 2.71
CA GLN A 75 -10.97 -14.28 1.84
C GLN A 75 -10.46 -14.17 0.38
N PRO A 76 -10.06 -15.29 -0.25
CA PRO A 76 -9.51 -15.29 -1.61
C PRO A 76 -10.48 -14.77 -2.69
N ALA A 77 -11.79 -14.83 -2.42
CA ALA A 77 -12.80 -14.29 -3.31
C ALA A 77 -12.74 -12.75 -3.37
N LEU A 78 -12.42 -12.11 -2.25
CA LEU A 78 -12.30 -10.65 -2.20
C LEU A 78 -10.97 -10.19 -2.78
N GLN A 79 -9.88 -10.94 -2.64
CA GLN A 79 -8.53 -10.57 -3.11
C GLN A 79 -8.34 -10.57 -4.63
N ARG A 80 -9.23 -11.26 -5.38
CA ARG A 80 -9.12 -11.28 -6.84
C ARG A 80 -9.62 -9.96 -7.42
N HIS A 81 -8.81 -9.33 -8.25
CA HIS A 81 -9.23 -8.16 -9.01
C HIS A 81 -10.23 -8.60 -10.09
N ALA A 82 -11.51 -8.61 -9.72
CA ALA A 82 -12.61 -8.56 -10.65
C ALA A 82 -12.97 -7.07 -10.83
N GLY A 83 -13.08 -6.61 -12.08
CA GLY A 83 -13.77 -5.35 -12.35
C GLY A 83 -15.17 -5.47 -11.76
N VAL A 84 -15.53 -4.53 -10.88
CA VAL A 84 -16.83 -4.58 -10.20
C VAL A 84 -17.91 -4.51 -11.26
N ALA A 85 -18.71 -5.58 -11.37
CA ALA A 85 -19.80 -5.63 -12.34
C ALA A 85 -21.03 -4.85 -11.87
N ILE A 86 -21.05 -4.37 -10.61
CA ILE A 86 -22.22 -3.77 -9.97
C ILE A 86 -21.88 -2.34 -9.50
N PRO A 87 -22.16 -1.31 -10.32
CA PRO A 87 -22.17 0.06 -9.84
C PRO A 87 -23.26 0.24 -8.78
N LEU A 88 -23.00 0.99 -7.69
CA LEU A 88 -24.02 1.37 -6.71
C LEU A 88 -25.07 2.27 -7.36
N GLU A 89 -24.61 3.25 -8.14
CA GLU A 89 -25.39 4.16 -8.97
C GLU A 89 -24.55 4.53 -10.20
N ALA A 90 -25.15 5.04 -11.28
CA ALA A 90 -24.42 5.37 -12.50
C ALA A 90 -23.28 6.42 -12.32
N THR A 91 -23.26 7.11 -11.18
CA THR A 91 -22.26 8.12 -10.82
C THR A 91 -21.14 7.58 -9.93
N ASP A 92 -21.22 6.33 -9.47
CA ASP A 92 -20.21 5.78 -8.57
C ASP A 92 -18.98 5.32 -9.35
N ARG A 93 -17.79 5.63 -8.82
CA ARG A 93 -16.50 5.27 -9.44
C ARG A 93 -15.73 4.26 -8.59
N LEU A 94 -16.41 3.60 -7.65
CA LEU A 94 -15.82 2.57 -6.78
C LEU A 94 -15.24 1.41 -7.60
N ALA A 95 -15.87 1.08 -8.73
CA ALA A 95 -15.41 0.06 -9.67
C ALA A 95 -14.07 0.41 -10.34
N GLU A 96 -13.78 1.70 -10.52
CA GLU A 96 -12.54 2.18 -11.15
C GLU A 96 -11.34 2.11 -10.19
N LEU A 97 -11.60 2.12 -8.88
CA LEU A 97 -10.55 2.03 -7.87
C LEU A 97 -9.88 0.66 -7.87
N GLY A 98 -8.57 0.63 -7.61
CA GLY A 98 -7.85 -0.61 -7.30
C GLY A 98 -8.40 -1.31 -6.05
N HIS A 99 -8.04 -2.58 -5.86
CA HIS A 99 -8.53 -3.40 -4.74
C HIS A 99 -8.29 -2.74 -3.37
N GLY A 100 -7.05 -2.35 -3.08
CA GLY A 100 -6.66 -1.79 -1.77
C GLY A 100 -7.36 -0.47 -1.42
N PRO A 101 -7.28 0.56 -2.28
CA PRO A 101 -7.99 1.83 -2.07
C PRO A 101 -9.51 1.66 -1.91
N ARG A 102 -10.10 0.73 -2.67
CA ARG A 102 -11.52 0.38 -2.54
C ARG A 102 -11.82 -0.24 -1.17
N ALA A 103 -11.01 -1.21 -0.73
CA ALA A 103 -11.17 -1.86 0.56
C ALA A 103 -11.06 -0.84 1.71
N ALA A 104 -10.10 0.08 1.63
CA ALA A 104 -9.92 1.16 2.62
C ALA A 104 -11.20 2.02 2.76
N LEU A 105 -11.75 2.51 1.64
CA LEU A 105 -13.00 3.27 1.67
C LEU A 105 -14.16 2.45 2.22
N LEU A 106 -14.31 1.20 1.80
CA LEU A 106 -15.41 0.34 2.23
C LEU A 106 -15.34 -0.02 3.72
N LEU A 107 -14.15 -0.10 4.33
CA LEU A 107 -14.02 -0.31 5.77
C LEU A 107 -14.57 0.87 6.58
N GLN A 108 -14.42 2.07 6.07
CA GLN A 108 -14.98 3.23 6.75
C GLN A 108 -16.45 3.47 6.40
N LEU A 109 -16.85 3.23 5.14
CA LEU A 109 -18.22 3.48 4.66
C LEU A 109 -19.22 2.38 5.04
N ALA A 110 -18.85 1.11 4.82
CA ALA A 110 -19.72 -0.04 5.03
C ALA A 110 -19.50 -0.68 6.40
N ALA A 111 -18.25 -0.93 6.78
CA ALA A 111 -17.95 -1.52 8.07
C ALA A 111 -18.15 -0.52 9.23
N GLY A 112 -17.94 0.77 8.99
CA GLY A 112 -18.10 1.84 9.99
C GLY A 112 -17.02 1.76 11.06
N LEU A 113 -15.84 1.26 10.70
CA LEU A 113 -14.68 1.28 11.59
C LEU A 113 -14.11 2.69 11.68
N ASP A 114 -13.52 2.98 12.84
CA ASP A 114 -12.62 4.09 13.00
C ASP A 114 -11.32 3.84 12.22
N GLU A 115 -10.52 4.89 12.05
CA GLU A 115 -9.30 4.85 11.26
C GLU A 115 -8.31 3.81 11.77
N ALA A 116 -8.10 3.76 13.09
CA ALA A 116 -7.21 2.79 13.72
C ALA A 116 -7.73 1.35 13.59
N GLY A 117 -9.03 1.12 13.74
CA GLY A 117 -9.64 -0.18 13.52
C GLY A 117 -9.53 -0.67 12.08
N ALA A 118 -9.74 0.22 11.11
CA ALA A 118 -9.64 -0.09 9.70
C ALA A 118 -8.19 -0.34 9.25
N ALA A 119 -7.23 0.46 9.73
CA ALA A 119 -5.81 0.24 9.50
C ALA A 119 -5.36 -1.13 10.04
N ARG A 120 -5.79 -1.49 11.26
CA ARG A 120 -5.55 -2.82 11.84
C ARG A 120 -6.18 -3.93 11.00
N ALA A 121 -7.41 -3.75 10.53
CA ALA A 121 -8.08 -4.74 9.71
C ALA A 121 -7.35 -5.01 8.38
N MET A 122 -6.76 -3.97 7.76
CA MET A 122 -5.93 -4.12 6.56
C MET A 122 -4.49 -4.55 6.84
N GLY A 123 -4.05 -4.54 8.10
CA GLY A 123 -2.66 -4.84 8.45
C GLY A 123 -1.66 -3.76 7.98
N VAL A 124 -2.09 -2.49 7.93
CA VAL A 124 -1.26 -1.36 7.51
C VAL A 124 -1.08 -0.35 8.66
N ALA A 125 -0.04 0.48 8.57
CA ALA A 125 0.17 1.58 9.52
C ALA A 125 -0.95 2.65 9.38
N PRO A 126 -1.35 3.35 10.45
CA PRO A 126 -2.38 4.38 10.41
C PRO A 126 -2.10 5.47 9.35
N ALA A 127 -0.87 5.98 9.27
CA ALA A 127 -0.51 6.98 8.27
C ALA A 127 -0.65 6.47 6.82
N GLY A 128 -0.34 5.19 6.58
CA GLY A 128 -0.55 4.58 5.26
C GLY A 128 -2.04 4.42 4.93
N TYR A 129 -2.87 4.21 5.95
CA TYR A 129 -4.32 4.17 5.80
C TYR A 129 -4.92 5.53 5.44
N SER A 130 -4.52 6.61 6.14
CA SER A 130 -4.99 7.98 5.85
C SER A 130 -4.68 8.38 4.42
N LEU A 131 -3.43 8.15 3.99
CA LEU A 131 -2.98 8.45 2.63
C LEU A 131 -3.77 7.65 1.59
N ALA A 132 -4.05 6.37 1.86
CA ALA A 132 -4.84 5.53 0.95
C ALA A 132 -6.27 6.06 0.79
N ILE A 133 -6.90 6.57 1.85
CA ILE A 133 -8.24 7.19 1.76
C ILE A 133 -8.19 8.47 0.94
N GLU A 134 -7.23 9.36 1.17
CA GLU A 134 -7.12 10.63 0.44
C GLU A 134 -6.95 10.39 -1.07
N GLN A 135 -6.10 9.43 -1.43
CA GLN A 135 -5.91 9.02 -2.81
C GLN A 135 -7.17 8.39 -3.40
N ALA A 136 -7.83 7.50 -2.64
CA ALA A 136 -9.05 6.84 -3.08
C ALA A 136 -10.21 7.84 -3.28
N LEU A 137 -10.34 8.82 -2.40
CA LEU A 137 -11.36 9.88 -2.50
C LEU A 137 -11.11 10.79 -3.68
N THR A 138 -9.87 11.21 -3.90
CA THR A 138 -9.49 12.04 -5.04
C THR A 138 -9.80 11.32 -6.36
N ALA A 139 -9.46 10.03 -6.45
CA ALA A 139 -9.78 9.21 -7.62
C ALA A 139 -11.30 9.02 -7.80
N ALA A 140 -12.04 8.76 -6.73
CA ALA A 140 -13.48 8.55 -6.78
C ALA A 140 -14.29 9.83 -7.04
N ALA A 141 -13.77 11.00 -6.67
CA ALA A 141 -14.51 12.27 -6.73
C ALA A 141 -14.81 12.74 -8.15
N GLY A 142 -14.01 12.33 -9.15
CA GLY A 142 -14.30 12.61 -10.57
C GLY A 142 -14.53 14.10 -10.90
N GLY A 143 -13.88 15.01 -10.16
CA GLY A 143 -14.03 16.47 -10.32
C GLY A 143 -14.94 17.14 -9.29
N LEU A 144 -15.67 16.39 -8.47
CA LEU A 144 -16.39 16.95 -7.31
C LEU A 144 -15.44 17.28 -6.15
N PRO A 145 -15.81 18.20 -5.24
CA PRO A 145 -15.10 18.37 -3.99
C PRO A 145 -15.09 17.05 -3.18
N ALA A 146 -13.95 16.67 -2.62
CA ALA A 146 -13.76 15.40 -1.93
C ALA A 146 -14.80 15.14 -0.82
N LEU A 147 -15.18 16.17 -0.06
CA LEU A 147 -16.21 16.06 0.99
C LEU A 147 -17.60 15.71 0.42
N GLN A 148 -17.96 16.24 -0.75
CA GLN A 148 -19.24 15.93 -1.39
C GLN A 148 -19.24 14.51 -1.94
N ALA A 149 -18.16 14.10 -2.61
CA ALA A 149 -17.99 12.73 -3.10
C ALA A 149 -18.08 11.71 -1.95
N TRP A 150 -17.42 11.99 -0.82
CA TRP A 150 -17.51 11.17 0.39
C TRP A 150 -18.95 11.03 0.91
N ARG A 151 -19.68 12.16 1.04
CA ARG A 151 -21.06 12.15 1.53
C ARG A 151 -21.98 11.33 0.62
N GLN A 152 -21.86 11.53 -0.69
CA GLN A 152 -22.65 10.78 -1.68
C GLN A 152 -22.38 9.28 -1.61
N LEU A 153 -21.12 8.87 -1.62
CA LEU A 153 -20.72 7.46 -1.49
C LEU A 153 -21.24 6.84 -0.20
N ARG A 154 -21.10 7.55 0.93
CA ARG A 154 -21.62 7.10 2.22
C ARG A 154 -23.13 6.89 2.18
N GLU A 155 -23.88 7.84 1.64
CA GLU A 155 -25.34 7.72 1.53
C GLU A 155 -25.77 6.57 0.62
N GLN A 156 -25.08 6.38 -0.51
CA GLN A 156 -25.31 5.26 -1.43
C GLN A 156 -25.06 3.90 -0.74
N VAL A 157 -23.91 3.74 -0.08
CA VAL A 157 -23.57 2.50 0.66
C VAL A 157 -24.58 2.26 1.79
N GLN A 158 -24.93 3.28 2.56
CA GLN A 158 -25.89 3.14 3.67
C GLN A 158 -27.33 2.88 3.18
N ARG A 159 -27.73 3.40 2.02
CA ARG A 159 -28.99 3.01 1.36
C ARG A 159 -28.95 1.54 0.94
N ARG A 160 -27.85 1.07 0.36
CA ARG A 160 -27.68 -0.34 -0.07
C ARG A 160 -27.72 -1.30 1.12
N ILE A 161 -27.07 -0.97 2.24
CA ILE A 161 -27.11 -1.76 3.48
C ILE A 161 -28.54 -1.86 4.04
N ARG A 162 -29.29 -0.76 4.02
CA ARG A 162 -30.68 -0.73 4.52
C ARG A 162 -31.65 -1.49 3.61
N SER A 163 -31.42 -1.48 2.30
CA SER A 163 -32.27 -2.11 1.28
C SER A 163 -31.86 -3.53 0.88
N LEU A 164 -31.00 -4.19 1.67
CA LEU A 164 -30.59 -5.58 1.41
C LEU A 164 -31.81 -6.51 1.29
N PRO A 165 -31.93 -7.32 0.23
CA PRO A 165 -33.08 -8.20 0.02
C PRO A 165 -33.30 -9.17 1.19
N VAL A 166 -34.55 -9.25 1.67
CA VAL A 166 -34.93 -10.13 2.80
C VAL A 166 -34.53 -11.59 2.58
N PRO A 167 -34.73 -12.21 1.38
CA PRO A 167 -34.31 -13.60 1.15
C PRO A 167 -32.81 -13.83 1.35
N ARG A 168 -31.97 -12.86 0.97
CA ARG A 168 -30.52 -12.91 1.13
C ARG A 168 -30.13 -12.80 2.60
N LEU A 169 -30.76 -11.87 3.33
CA LEU A 169 -30.58 -11.76 4.78
C LEU A 169 -31.02 -13.04 5.52
N SER A 170 -32.12 -13.67 5.13
CA SER A 170 -32.55 -14.94 5.72
C SER A 170 -31.57 -16.10 5.45
N ARG A 171 -30.86 -16.08 4.32
CA ARG A 171 -29.79 -17.07 4.03
C ARG A 171 -28.60 -16.86 4.95
N LEU A 172 -28.11 -15.62 5.06
CA LEU A 172 -27.00 -15.27 5.94
C LEU A 172 -27.34 -15.54 7.43
N ALA A 173 -28.58 -15.32 7.85
CA ALA A 173 -29.01 -15.59 9.22
C ALA A 173 -28.95 -17.09 9.56
N ARG A 174 -29.29 -17.97 8.60
CA ARG A 174 -29.15 -19.42 8.75
C ARG A 174 -27.68 -19.85 8.83
N VAL A 175 -26.82 -19.25 8.01
CA VAL A 175 -25.37 -19.49 8.06
C VAL A 175 -24.81 -19.06 9.42
N ARG A 176 -25.17 -17.87 9.91
CA ARG A 176 -24.79 -17.40 11.25
C ARG A 176 -25.23 -18.37 12.35
N GLU A 177 -26.45 -18.91 12.27
CA GLU A 177 -26.95 -19.88 13.25
C GLU A 177 -26.24 -21.23 13.17
N ALA A 178 -25.83 -21.68 11.99
CA ALA A 178 -24.96 -22.85 11.82
C ALA A 178 -23.56 -22.58 12.39
N ALA A 179 -22.96 -21.43 12.06
CA ALA A 179 -21.70 -20.97 12.63
C ALA A 179 -21.77 -20.92 14.16
N LEU A 180 -22.81 -20.33 14.74
CA LEU A 180 -23.04 -20.26 16.20
C LEU A 180 -23.37 -21.60 16.87
N ARG A 181 -23.66 -22.67 16.12
CA ARG A 181 -23.68 -24.05 16.64
C ARG A 181 -22.33 -24.76 16.52
N GLY A 182 -21.46 -24.30 15.63
CA GLY A 182 -20.12 -24.85 15.42
C GLY A 182 -20.11 -25.89 14.32
N ASP A 183 -21.18 -25.93 13.53
CA ASP A 183 -21.23 -26.70 12.30
C ASP A 183 -20.12 -26.17 11.40
N VAL A 184 -19.20 -27.00 10.94
CA VAL A 184 -18.22 -26.57 9.94
C VAL A 184 -18.88 -26.81 8.58
N PRO A 185 -18.90 -25.83 7.66
CA PRO A 185 -19.43 -26.07 6.33
C PRO A 185 -18.54 -27.13 5.67
N VAL A 186 -19.15 -28.03 4.88
CA VAL A 186 -18.44 -29.10 4.15
C VAL A 186 -17.32 -28.54 3.25
N ALA A 187 -17.41 -27.28 2.84
CA ALA A 187 -16.37 -26.57 2.11
C ALA A 187 -15.10 -26.28 2.93
N LEU A 188 -15.22 -26.12 4.26
CA LEU A 188 -14.09 -25.93 5.18
C LEU A 188 -13.54 -27.28 5.71
N GLU A 189 -14.35 -28.34 5.79
CA GLU A 189 -13.84 -29.70 6.08
C GLU A 189 -12.87 -30.21 5.01
N GLY A 190 -12.98 -29.69 3.78
CA GLY A 190 -12.03 -29.95 2.70
C GLY A 190 -10.66 -29.26 2.85
N THR A 191 -10.38 -28.59 3.97
CA THR A 191 -9.06 -27.94 4.20
C THR A 191 -8.01 -28.87 4.81
N GLU A 192 -8.39 -30.07 5.28
CA GLU A 192 -7.43 -31.09 5.75
C GLU A 192 -6.90 -32.00 4.62
N GLU A 193 -7.45 -31.88 3.41
CA GLU A 193 -6.80 -32.34 2.17
C GLU A 193 -6.66 -31.18 1.18
N LEU A 194 -5.76 -30.23 1.50
CA LEU A 194 -5.00 -29.53 0.47
C LEU A 194 -4.04 -30.52 -0.23
N ARG A 195 -4.58 -31.60 -0.80
CA ARG A 195 -3.98 -32.21 -1.98
C ARG A 195 -4.10 -31.13 -3.06
N PRO A 196 -2.98 -30.65 -3.63
CA PRO A 196 -3.06 -29.66 -4.70
C PRO A 196 -3.82 -30.29 -5.86
N ARG A 197 -5.10 -29.90 -6.00
CA ARG A 197 -5.88 -30.19 -7.20
C ARG A 197 -5.07 -29.60 -8.37
N PRO A 198 -4.62 -30.40 -9.36
CA PRO A 198 -3.74 -29.94 -10.41
C PRO A 198 -4.50 -28.99 -11.33
N ARG A 199 -4.54 -27.70 -10.95
CA ARG A 199 -4.97 -26.61 -11.81
C ARG A 199 -3.81 -26.25 -12.73
N GLY A 200 -3.92 -26.76 -13.95
CA GLY A 200 -3.46 -26.08 -15.16
C GLY A 200 -2.05 -26.43 -15.61
N LEU A 201 -1.97 -27.28 -16.63
CA LEU A 201 -0.80 -27.48 -17.50
C LEU A 201 -0.11 -26.16 -17.94
N ARG A 202 -0.81 -25.02 -17.91
CA ARG A 202 -0.26 -23.68 -18.17
C ARG A 202 0.76 -23.19 -17.13
N ARG A 203 0.63 -23.52 -15.83
CA ARG A 203 1.54 -23.04 -14.79
C ARG A 203 2.88 -23.78 -14.82
N ARG A 204 2.87 -25.07 -15.18
CA ARG A 204 4.08 -25.85 -15.46
C ARG A 204 4.77 -25.39 -16.73
N GLY A 205 4.01 -25.01 -17.77
CA GLY A 205 4.57 -24.40 -18.99
C GLY A 205 5.24 -23.05 -18.70
N LEU A 206 4.62 -22.19 -17.89
CA LEU A 206 5.20 -20.92 -17.46
C LEU A 206 6.41 -21.10 -16.53
N LEU A 207 6.37 -22.05 -15.61
CA LEU A 207 7.52 -22.38 -14.76
C LEU A 207 8.66 -22.98 -15.59
N ALA A 208 8.38 -23.88 -16.53
CA ALA A 208 9.38 -24.43 -17.44
C ALA A 208 9.95 -23.35 -18.36
N LEU A 209 9.13 -22.40 -18.82
CA LEU A 209 9.56 -21.26 -19.61
C LEU A 209 10.39 -20.28 -18.77
N LEU A 210 10.03 -20.06 -17.50
CA LEU A 210 10.79 -19.23 -16.57
C LEU A 210 12.12 -19.90 -16.19
N TRP A 211 12.14 -21.22 -16.01
CA TRP A 211 13.37 -21.98 -15.81
C TRP A 211 14.24 -22.05 -17.06
N LEU A 212 13.65 -22.14 -18.25
CA LEU A 212 14.37 -22.02 -19.53
C LEU A 212 14.93 -20.62 -19.72
N LEU A 213 14.18 -19.58 -19.37
CA LEU A 213 14.62 -18.19 -19.42
C LEU A 213 15.75 -17.96 -18.41
N LEU A 214 15.61 -18.46 -17.18
CA LEU A 214 16.63 -18.39 -16.15
C LEU A 214 17.89 -19.16 -16.56
N ALA A 215 17.74 -20.39 -17.06
CA ALA A 215 18.86 -21.17 -17.58
C ALA A 215 19.51 -20.47 -18.78
N GLY A 216 18.72 -19.85 -19.66
CA GLY A 216 19.20 -19.01 -20.75
C GLY A 216 19.99 -17.81 -20.26
N CYS A 217 19.51 -17.10 -19.23
CA CYS A 217 20.22 -15.98 -18.62
C CYS A 217 21.52 -16.44 -17.93
N VAL A 218 21.49 -17.56 -17.20
CA VAL A 218 22.68 -18.12 -16.55
C VAL A 218 23.69 -18.59 -17.58
N LEU A 219 23.24 -19.19 -18.70
CA LEU A 219 24.10 -19.68 -19.77
C LEU A 219 24.66 -18.52 -20.62
N ALA A 220 23.89 -17.46 -20.85
CA ALA A 220 24.37 -16.22 -21.45
C ALA A 220 25.39 -15.50 -20.53
N PHE A 221 25.13 -15.48 -19.23
CA PHE A 221 26.03 -14.92 -18.23
C PHE A 221 27.32 -15.75 -18.14
N ALA A 222 27.23 -17.08 -18.10
CA ALA A 222 28.40 -17.97 -18.13
C ALA A 222 29.17 -17.87 -19.46
N ALA A 223 28.48 -17.74 -20.59
CA ALA A 223 29.11 -17.49 -21.88
C ALA A 223 29.89 -16.18 -21.89
N THR A 224 29.48 -15.18 -21.11
CA THR A 224 30.23 -13.91 -20.97
C THR A 224 31.60 -14.12 -20.32
N PHE A 225 31.76 -15.13 -19.47
CA PHE A 225 33.03 -15.45 -18.81
C PHE A 225 33.89 -16.47 -19.57
N TRP A 226 33.29 -17.32 -20.40
CA TRP A 226 33.97 -18.42 -21.09
C TRP A 226 34.28 -18.20 -22.57
N TRP A 227 33.99 -17.03 -23.15
CA TRP A 227 34.23 -16.76 -24.58
C TRP A 227 35.49 -15.89 -24.82
N PRO A 228 36.65 -16.50 -25.15
CA PRO A 228 37.79 -15.77 -25.69
C PRO A 228 37.71 -15.81 -27.23
N PHE A 229 36.71 -15.14 -27.83
CA PHE A 229 36.80 -14.79 -29.25
C PHE A 229 36.91 -13.28 -29.40
N PRO A 230 38.08 -12.76 -29.83
CA PRO A 230 38.21 -11.36 -30.16
C PRO A 230 37.42 -11.10 -31.44
N GLY A 231 36.26 -10.43 -31.34
CA GLY A 231 35.58 -9.87 -32.49
C GLY A 231 34.09 -10.19 -32.69
N PHE A 232 33.40 -10.90 -31.79
CA PHE A 232 31.95 -11.09 -31.90
C PHE A 232 31.22 -10.51 -30.69
N ASN A 233 30.71 -9.29 -30.85
CA ASN A 233 29.96 -8.58 -29.82
C ASN A 233 28.49 -8.50 -30.30
N PRO A 234 27.53 -9.24 -29.72
CA PRO A 234 26.15 -9.29 -30.22
C PRO A 234 25.34 -8.00 -29.95
N PHE A 235 25.96 -7.00 -29.32
CA PHE A 235 25.38 -5.69 -29.04
C PHE A 235 25.97 -4.55 -29.88
N ILE A 236 26.85 -4.84 -30.85
CA ILE A 236 27.32 -3.84 -31.82
C ILE A 236 26.38 -3.84 -33.02
N ASN A 237 25.63 -2.76 -33.19
CA ASN A 237 24.85 -2.46 -34.39
C ASN A 237 25.74 -2.51 -35.65
N PRO A 238 25.22 -2.92 -36.82
CA PRO A 238 25.97 -2.96 -38.08
C PRO A 238 26.27 -1.56 -38.67
N PHE A 239 26.34 -0.51 -37.85
CA PHE A 239 26.56 0.87 -38.29
C PHE A 239 27.60 1.62 -37.45
N ASP A 240 28.54 0.91 -36.81
CA ASP A 240 29.62 1.53 -36.06
C ASP A 240 30.93 1.48 -36.86
N TRP A 241 31.08 2.45 -37.77
CA TRP A 241 32.34 2.73 -38.44
C TRP A 241 33.06 3.82 -37.65
N GLY A 242 34.14 3.45 -36.96
CA GLY A 242 35.18 4.41 -36.60
C GLY A 242 35.81 4.23 -35.23
N SER A 243 36.88 3.42 -35.21
CA SER A 243 38.10 3.61 -34.39
C SER A 243 37.93 3.59 -32.85
N SER A 244 38.27 2.49 -32.17
CA SER A 244 39.61 2.21 -31.60
C SER A 244 40.12 3.33 -30.67
N SER A 245 40.46 3.12 -29.40
CA SER A 245 41.21 1.99 -28.85
C SER A 245 41.28 2.04 -27.31
N SER A 246 41.08 0.87 -26.70
CA SER A 246 41.73 0.35 -25.48
C SER A 246 41.83 1.22 -24.21
N VAL A 247 41.09 0.81 -23.17
CA VAL A 247 41.66 0.75 -21.82
C VAL A 247 41.42 -0.64 -21.24
N ARG A 248 42.53 -1.35 -21.02
CA ARG A 248 42.62 -2.64 -20.36
C ARG A 248 42.66 -2.39 -18.85
N ALA A 249 41.98 -3.27 -18.14
CA ALA A 249 41.98 -3.51 -16.69
C ALA A 249 43.08 -2.84 -15.84
N SER A 250 42.66 -2.15 -14.79
CA SER A 250 43.43 -2.00 -13.55
C SER A 250 42.55 -2.41 -12.37
N ARG A 251 42.85 -3.58 -11.79
CA ARG A 251 42.58 -3.84 -10.38
C ARG A 251 43.63 -3.05 -9.60
N ASP A 252 43.22 -2.56 -8.44
CA ASP A 252 44.05 -2.02 -7.36
C ASP A 252 44.29 -0.51 -7.38
N THR A 253 43.35 0.23 -6.79
CA THR A 253 43.53 1.16 -5.64
C THR A 253 42.29 2.05 -5.56
N GLY A 254 41.81 2.33 -4.36
CA GLY A 254 40.63 3.17 -4.08
C GLY A 254 40.84 4.65 -4.40
N GLN A 255 41.21 4.97 -5.64
CA GLN A 255 41.29 6.34 -6.15
C GLN A 255 40.11 6.60 -7.09
N VAL A 256 39.34 7.64 -6.77
CA VAL A 256 38.25 8.13 -7.61
C VAL A 256 38.84 8.60 -8.93
N MET A 257 38.58 7.86 -10.01
CA MET A 257 38.89 8.34 -11.36
C MET A 257 37.83 9.35 -11.79
N ILE A 258 38.24 10.61 -11.90
CA ILE A 258 37.42 11.67 -12.49
C ILE A 258 37.72 11.67 -14.00
N GLU A 259 36.78 11.17 -14.77
CA GLU A 259 36.79 11.33 -16.22
C GLU A 259 36.12 12.68 -16.56
N PRO A 260 36.82 13.61 -17.23
CA PRO A 260 36.22 14.87 -17.63
C PRO A 260 35.12 14.58 -18.67
N LEU A 261 33.89 14.94 -18.34
CA LEU A 261 32.81 14.86 -19.31
C LEU A 261 33.18 15.69 -20.55
N PRO A 262 32.88 15.20 -21.76
CA PRO A 262 33.09 15.99 -22.97
C PRO A 262 32.34 17.30 -22.83
N THR A 263 32.97 18.41 -23.23
CA THR A 263 32.40 19.75 -23.12
C THR A 263 31.05 19.79 -23.85
N ILE A 264 29.96 19.65 -23.10
CA ILE A 264 28.61 19.75 -23.63
C ILE A 264 28.49 21.18 -24.15
N GLY A 265 28.33 21.32 -25.48
CA GLY A 265 28.04 22.61 -26.10
C GLY A 265 26.80 23.24 -25.47
N PRO A 266 26.64 24.57 -25.51
CA PRO A 266 25.50 25.24 -24.88
C PRO A 266 24.18 24.60 -25.35
N PRO A 267 23.23 24.36 -24.42
CA PRO A 267 21.97 23.70 -24.74
C PRO A 267 21.25 24.43 -25.87
N ALA A 268 20.63 23.66 -26.76
CA ALA A 268 20.06 24.16 -28.03
C ALA A 268 19.04 25.30 -27.84
N GLN A 269 18.38 25.38 -26.67
CA GLN A 269 17.55 26.52 -26.28
C GLN A 269 17.72 26.76 -24.78
N ARG A 270 18.03 28.01 -24.40
CA ARG A 270 17.84 28.51 -23.04
C ARG A 270 16.67 29.47 -23.08
N TYR A 271 15.75 29.34 -22.13
CA TYR A 271 14.83 30.43 -21.87
C TYR A 271 15.64 31.66 -21.45
N ASP A 272 15.23 32.83 -21.92
CA ASP A 272 15.77 34.08 -21.43
C ASP A 272 15.61 34.13 -19.89
N PRO A 273 16.61 34.61 -19.12
CA PRO A 273 16.58 34.62 -17.66
C PRO A 273 15.30 35.22 -17.06
N VAL A 274 14.71 36.23 -17.70
CA VAL A 274 13.44 36.80 -17.24
C VAL A 274 12.29 35.81 -17.44
N THR A 275 12.26 35.13 -18.59
CA THR A 275 11.25 34.11 -18.88
C THR A 275 11.41 32.89 -17.98
N ALA A 276 12.65 32.47 -17.73
CA ALA A 276 12.96 31.35 -16.84
C ALA A 276 12.53 31.64 -15.40
N LEU A 277 12.68 32.88 -14.93
CA LEU A 277 12.27 33.29 -13.60
C LEU A 277 10.74 33.36 -13.48
N ILE A 278 10.04 33.96 -14.45
CA ILE A 278 8.57 34.11 -14.43
C ILE A 278 7.86 32.75 -14.58
N THR A 279 8.47 31.80 -15.29
CA THR A 279 7.91 30.44 -15.47
C THR A 279 8.29 29.48 -14.34
N HIS A 280 9.08 29.94 -13.35
CA HIS A 280 9.48 29.12 -12.21
C HIS A 280 8.26 28.85 -11.30
N PRO A 281 8.00 27.58 -10.91
CA PRO A 281 6.85 27.24 -10.08
C PRO A 281 6.83 27.93 -8.71
N ASP A 282 7.99 28.36 -8.22
CA ASP A 282 8.14 29.12 -6.97
C ASP A 282 8.38 30.64 -7.18
N PHE A 283 7.99 31.20 -8.34
CA PHE A 283 8.22 32.62 -8.66
C PHE A 283 7.74 33.58 -7.56
N GLU A 284 6.55 33.38 -7.01
CA GLU A 284 5.98 34.23 -5.97
C GLU A 284 6.85 34.27 -4.69
N ARG A 285 7.54 33.16 -4.37
CA ARG A 285 8.43 33.07 -3.21
C ARG A 285 9.79 33.70 -3.47
N LEU A 286 10.30 33.56 -4.70
CA LEU A 286 11.58 34.14 -5.12
C LEU A 286 11.47 35.67 -5.33
N ALA A 287 10.28 36.19 -5.61
CA ALA A 287 10.01 37.61 -5.74
C ALA A 287 9.87 38.34 -4.40
N ASP A 288 9.76 37.61 -3.28
CA ASP A 288 9.66 38.20 -1.94
C ASP A 288 11.06 38.60 -1.42
N PRO A 289 11.32 39.90 -1.16
CA PRO A 289 12.62 40.37 -0.68
C PRO A 289 13.01 39.81 0.69
N GLY A 290 12.04 39.40 1.52
CA GLY A 290 12.32 38.77 2.82
C GLY A 290 12.76 37.31 2.72
N LEU A 291 12.33 36.60 1.67
CA LEU A 291 12.66 35.19 1.43
C LEU A 291 13.82 35.01 0.44
N ALA A 292 14.18 36.05 -0.30
CA ALA A 292 15.31 36.02 -1.23
C ALA A 292 16.63 35.59 -0.56
N ALA A 293 16.90 36.09 0.66
CA ALA A 293 18.09 35.69 1.43
C ALA A 293 18.05 34.22 1.88
N VAL A 294 16.86 33.68 2.15
CA VAL A 294 16.66 32.29 2.55
C VAL A 294 16.79 31.34 1.35
N ALA A 295 16.43 31.80 0.15
CA ALA A 295 16.54 31.01 -1.07
C ALA A 295 18.00 30.65 -1.42
N ASP A 296 18.94 31.57 -1.19
CA ASP A 296 20.38 31.34 -1.41
C ASP A 296 20.94 30.27 -0.46
N GLU A 297 20.41 30.21 0.76
CA GLU A 297 20.80 29.25 1.80
C GLU A 297 19.91 28.01 1.85
N LEU A 298 18.95 27.85 0.93
CA LEU A 298 17.96 26.77 0.96
C LEU A 298 18.61 25.38 0.93
N ALA A 299 19.71 25.23 0.19
CA ALA A 299 20.50 24.00 0.16
C ALA A 299 21.07 23.67 1.56
N LEU A 300 21.58 24.68 2.28
CA LEU A 300 22.10 24.53 3.63
C LEU A 300 20.99 24.17 4.62
N TYR A 301 19.85 24.85 4.58
CA TYR A 301 18.70 24.53 5.44
C TYR A 301 18.12 23.15 5.15
N SER A 302 18.06 22.73 3.88
CA SER A 302 17.62 21.38 3.51
C SER A 302 18.55 20.29 4.05
N TRP A 303 19.86 20.57 4.08
CA TRP A 303 20.85 19.69 4.67
C TRP A 303 20.75 19.64 6.19
N LEU A 304 20.60 20.79 6.87
CA LEU A 304 20.40 20.87 8.33
C LEU A 304 19.14 20.13 8.80
N VAL A 305 18.04 20.21 8.05
CA VAL A 305 16.82 19.46 8.35
C VAL A 305 17.01 17.96 8.10
N ALA A 306 17.75 17.58 7.05
CA ALA A 306 18.06 16.18 6.78
C ALA A 306 19.01 15.57 7.84
N ASP A 307 19.95 16.37 8.36
CA ASP A 307 20.89 15.99 9.42
C ASP A 307 20.21 15.92 10.80
N GLY A 308 19.35 16.89 11.11
CA GLY A 308 18.59 16.93 12.37
C GLY A 308 17.46 15.90 12.49
N ALA A 309 17.10 15.20 11.41
CA ALA A 309 16.09 14.14 11.40
C ALA A 309 16.67 12.74 11.72
N GLY A 310 17.98 12.63 11.96
CA GLY A 310 18.69 11.39 12.31
C GLY A 310 18.96 11.25 13.80
N THR A 311 18.79 10.03 14.31
CA THR A 311 19.17 9.59 15.67
C THR A 311 20.62 9.99 15.99
N PRO A 312 20.94 10.52 17.19
CA PRO A 312 22.31 10.95 17.50
C PRO A 312 23.30 9.80 17.27
N ASP A 313 24.30 10.06 16.43
CA ASP A 313 25.39 9.13 16.17
C ASP A 313 26.19 8.91 17.48
N PRO A 314 26.22 7.70 18.05
CA PRO A 314 26.94 7.44 19.29
C PRO A 314 28.47 7.57 19.15
N MET A 315 28.99 7.78 17.94
CA MET A 315 30.42 7.93 17.66
C MET A 315 30.88 9.39 17.57
N LEU A 316 29.98 10.37 17.60
CA LEU A 316 30.37 11.78 17.66
C LEU A 316 30.51 12.24 19.12
N PRO A 317 31.62 12.88 19.50
CA PRO A 317 31.74 13.46 20.83
C PRO A 317 30.66 14.53 21.01
N VAL A 318 29.92 14.44 22.11
CA VAL A 318 29.01 15.51 22.56
C VAL A 318 29.85 16.76 22.71
N LEU A 319 29.60 17.78 21.88
CA LEU A 319 30.14 19.10 22.11
C LEU A 319 29.40 19.65 23.34
N GLU A 320 30.12 19.71 24.46
CA GLU A 320 29.65 20.40 25.67
C GLU A 320 29.29 21.83 25.29
N ASP A 321 28.06 22.20 25.64
CA ASP A 321 27.49 23.53 25.51
C ASP A 321 28.38 24.50 26.30
N ALA A 322 29.18 25.30 25.59
CA ALA A 322 29.97 26.38 26.18
C ALA A 322 29.04 27.56 26.51
N GLY A 323 28.10 27.32 27.41
CA GLY A 323 27.47 28.35 28.22
C GLY A 323 28.34 28.53 29.45
N ASP A 324 29.13 29.61 29.47
CA ASP A 324 29.47 30.42 30.66
C ASP A 324 30.59 31.39 30.25
N GLY A 325 30.18 32.51 29.68
CA GLY A 325 31.01 33.69 29.43
C GLY A 325 30.33 34.88 30.07
N GLU A 326 30.71 35.12 31.32
CA GLU A 326 30.23 36.15 32.22
C GLU A 326 30.12 37.55 31.59
N GLU A 327 29.01 38.18 31.95
CA GLU A 327 28.70 39.61 31.98
C GLU A 327 29.93 40.53 32.08
N ALA A 328 30.31 41.15 30.97
CA ALA A 328 31.17 42.33 31.00
C ALA A 328 30.32 43.56 31.37
N GLU A 329 30.38 43.93 32.65
CA GLU A 329 29.94 45.20 33.21
C GLU A 329 30.44 46.38 32.35
N MET A 330 29.51 47.10 31.71
CA MET A 330 29.76 48.44 31.18
C MET A 330 29.72 49.44 32.34
N GLU A 331 30.87 49.59 33.02
CA GLU A 331 31.13 50.68 33.96
C GLU A 331 31.19 52.01 33.19
N THR A 332 30.11 52.79 33.33
CA THR A 332 29.99 54.13 32.76
C THR A 332 30.64 55.13 33.72
N GLY A 333 31.94 55.37 33.54
CA GLY A 333 32.66 56.43 34.25
C GLY A 333 32.77 57.69 33.40
N ASP A 334 31.80 58.61 33.55
CA ASP A 334 31.92 60.00 33.11
C ASP A 334 32.07 60.89 34.35
N ALA A 335 33.17 61.62 34.42
CA ALA A 335 33.44 62.67 35.39
C ALA A 335 34.08 63.85 34.65
N PRO A 336 33.78 65.10 35.05
CA PRO A 336 33.99 66.31 34.24
C PRO A 336 35.45 66.72 34.00
#